data_AF-A0A8J3FN10-F1
#
_entry.id   AF-A0A8J3FN10-F1
#
_cell.length_a   1.000
_cell.length_b   1.000
_cell.length_c   1.000
_cell.angle_alpha   90.00
_cell.angle_beta   90.00
_cell.angle_gamma   90.00
#
_symmetry.space_group_name_H-M   'P 1'
#
loop_
_entity.id
_entity.type
_entity.pdbx_description
1 polymer ?
#
loop_
_entity_poly.entity_id
_entity_poly.type
_entity_poly.pdbx_seq_one_letter_code
_entity_poly.pdbx_strand_id
1 'polypeptide(L)'
;MKRNGPLITLLAGIGVAAVLFLLSMQATGNGDAALQPAADPQVSLSAPPRVADPVQAAPQRSATSPAAPATSASSAAIDRETLAAPAPVTATWAGHLKPGTLAIAAKDGTAIAYLCDGKRVEAWLKGVASDGRLALTGKKEARLDGTYDEDAGKASGTVRVGERTWKFSITKVKKPGGLYRAAANVRGAKIVGGWIVLRDGTQVGLATVNGTLKRPSALDLTTGTATIDGIQVTAAPADGSR
;
A
#
# COMPACT_ATOMS: atom_id res chain seq x y z
N MET A 1 20.67 -60.63 -11.97
CA MET A 1 20.19 -60.40 -13.34
C MET A 1 19.24 -59.20 -13.35
N LYS A 2 19.52 -58.24 -14.25
CA LYS A 2 18.72 -57.11 -14.80
C LYS A 2 17.86 -56.22 -13.87
N ARG A 3 18.37 -54.99 -13.66
CA ARG A 3 17.66 -53.79 -13.19
C ARG A 3 16.85 -53.18 -14.34
N ASN A 4 15.51 -53.20 -14.26
CA ASN A 4 14.61 -52.47 -15.16
C ASN A 4 13.91 -51.27 -14.46
N GLY A 5 14.51 -50.75 -13.39
CA GLY A 5 13.94 -49.67 -12.58
C GLY A 5 13.83 -48.27 -13.22
N PRO A 6 14.73 -47.81 -14.12
CA PRO A 6 14.73 -46.39 -14.50
C PRO A 6 13.72 -46.00 -15.57
N LEU A 7 13.20 -46.95 -16.37
CA LEU A 7 12.37 -46.60 -17.54
C LEU A 7 10.89 -46.38 -17.20
N ILE A 8 10.38 -46.96 -16.11
CA ILE A 8 8.94 -46.90 -15.79
C ILE A 8 8.56 -45.50 -15.25
N THR A 9 9.48 -44.79 -14.60
CA THR A 9 9.23 -43.45 -14.06
C THR A 9 9.18 -42.36 -15.14
N LEU A 10 9.81 -42.58 -16.29
CA LEU A 10 9.79 -41.60 -17.39
C LEU A 10 8.46 -41.63 -18.17
N LEU A 11 7.83 -42.80 -18.28
CA LEU A 11 6.55 -42.95 -18.99
C LEU A 11 5.34 -42.35 -18.24
N ALA A 12 5.40 -42.27 -16.90
CA ALA A 12 4.35 -41.64 -16.09
C ALA A 12 4.32 -40.11 -16.20
N GLY A 13 5.45 -39.46 -16.53
CA GLY A 13 5.54 -38.00 -16.67
C GLY A 13 4.92 -37.46 -17.95
N ILE A 14 4.95 -38.23 -19.04
CA ILE A 14 4.46 -37.81 -20.36
C ILE A 14 2.92 -37.81 -20.42
N GLY A 15 2.26 -38.73 -19.70
CA GLY A 15 0.79 -38.79 -19.64
C GLY A 15 0.15 -37.55 -19.00
N VAL A 16 0.76 -36.99 -17.95
CA VAL A 16 0.22 -35.82 -17.24
C VAL A 16 0.35 -34.54 -18.07
N ALA A 17 1.44 -34.40 -18.83
CA ALA A 17 1.64 -33.25 -19.72
C ALA A 17 0.66 -33.24 -20.91
N ALA A 18 0.35 -34.41 -21.48
CA ALA A 18 -0.64 -34.52 -22.56
C ALA A 18 -2.07 -34.19 -22.10
N VAL A 19 -2.44 -34.57 -20.86
CA VAL A 19 -3.76 -34.25 -20.27
C VAL A 19 -3.90 -32.75 -19.99
N LEU A 20 -2.83 -32.08 -19.53
CA LEU A 20 -2.85 -30.64 -19.27
C LEU A 20 -2.89 -29.81 -20.57
N PHE A 21 -2.29 -30.28 -21.66
CA PHE A 21 -2.33 -29.57 -22.95
C PHE A 21 -3.72 -29.66 -23.61
N LEU A 22 -4.40 -30.80 -23.52
CA LEU A 22 -5.77 -30.98 -24.07
C LEU A 22 -6.83 -30.17 -23.31
N LEU A 23 -6.64 -29.93 -22.02
CA LEU A 23 -7.54 -29.06 -21.22
C LEU A 23 -7.32 -27.56 -21.50
N SER A 24 -6.18 -27.18 -22.08
CA SER A 24 -5.85 -25.79 -22.39
C SER A 24 -6.43 -25.33 -23.74
N MET A 25 -6.72 -26.24 -24.67
CA MET A 25 -7.35 -25.90 -25.97
C MET A 25 -8.88 -25.77 -25.90
N GLN A 26 -9.53 -26.24 -24.83
CA GLN A 26 -10.99 -26.08 -24.65
C GLN A 26 -11.38 -24.71 -24.05
N ALA A 27 -10.41 -23.83 -23.81
CA ALA A 27 -10.65 -22.47 -23.33
C ALA A 27 -10.61 -21.41 -24.46
N THR A 28 -10.46 -21.81 -25.72
CA THR A 28 -10.47 -20.90 -26.88
C THR A 28 -11.36 -21.48 -27.97
N GLY A 29 -12.66 -21.51 -27.70
CA GLY A 29 -13.68 -21.86 -28.67
C GLY A 29 -15.04 -21.34 -28.21
N ASN A 30 -15.60 -20.43 -29.01
CA ASN A 30 -17.00 -19.94 -29.01
C ASN A 30 -17.24 -18.72 -28.11
N GLY A 31 -17.68 -17.56 -28.62
CA GLY A 31 -18.07 -17.26 -29.99
C GLY A 31 -18.37 -15.78 -30.20
N ASP A 32 -18.17 -15.36 -31.45
CA ASP A 32 -18.92 -14.28 -32.07
C ASP A 32 -20.41 -14.62 -32.06
N ALA A 33 -21.24 -13.66 -31.62
CA ALA A 33 -22.63 -13.57 -32.03
C ALA A 33 -23.05 -12.09 -31.96
N ALA A 34 -22.76 -11.37 -33.03
CA ALA A 34 -23.45 -10.14 -33.37
C ALA A 34 -24.81 -10.47 -33.98
N LEU A 35 -25.91 -9.91 -33.44
CA LEU A 35 -27.10 -9.50 -34.19
C LEU A 35 -27.80 -8.32 -33.45
N GLN A 36 -27.74 -7.15 -34.09
CA GLN A 36 -28.55 -5.91 -33.90
C GLN A 36 -30.01 -6.10 -34.40
N PRO A 37 -30.86 -5.06 -34.64
CA PRO A 37 -31.31 -3.86 -33.90
C PRO A 37 -32.87 -3.74 -33.85
N ALA A 38 -33.42 -2.71 -33.19
CA ALA A 38 -34.71 -1.97 -33.44
C ALA A 38 -35.31 -1.47 -32.11
N ALA A 39 -36.04 -0.38 -31.96
CA ALA A 39 -36.35 0.84 -32.70
C ALA A 39 -37.15 1.73 -31.71
N ASP A 40 -37.08 3.04 -31.88
CA ASP A 40 -37.88 4.09 -31.20
C ASP A 40 -39.40 3.87 -31.29
N PRO A 41 -40.19 4.51 -30.41
CA PRO A 41 -41.00 5.61 -30.92
C PRO A 41 -41.06 6.88 -30.02
N GLN A 42 -40.67 7.98 -30.66
CA GLN A 42 -41.24 9.34 -30.64
C GLN A 42 -42.52 9.60 -29.80
N VAL A 43 -42.48 10.63 -28.95
CA VAL A 43 -43.63 11.56 -28.76
C VAL A 43 -43.11 13.00 -28.71
N SER A 44 -43.82 13.87 -29.43
CA SER A 44 -43.48 15.24 -29.81
C SER A 44 -44.31 16.27 -29.06
N LEU A 45 -43.91 17.56 -29.17
CA LEU A 45 -44.61 18.83 -28.83
C LEU A 45 -44.51 19.28 -27.35
N SER A 46 -43.89 20.42 -27.01
CA SER A 46 -44.38 21.77 -27.34
C SER A 46 -43.36 22.89 -26.99
N ALA A 47 -43.40 24.00 -27.73
CA ALA A 47 -42.85 25.33 -27.42
C ALA A 47 -43.88 26.40 -27.88
N PRO A 48 -43.78 27.73 -27.62
CA PRO A 48 -43.31 28.54 -26.46
C PRO A 48 -44.42 29.53 -25.97
N PRO A 49 -44.12 30.59 -25.18
CA PRO A 49 -44.07 31.92 -25.83
C PRO A 49 -42.97 32.89 -25.33
N ARG A 50 -42.91 34.00 -26.06
CA ARG A 50 -41.89 35.05 -26.18
C ARG A 50 -42.39 36.35 -25.51
N VAL A 51 -41.52 37.09 -24.81
CA VAL A 51 -41.61 38.56 -24.56
C VAL A 51 -40.16 39.06 -24.45
N ALA A 52 -39.52 39.52 -25.55
CA ALA A 52 -39.47 40.88 -26.09
C ALA A 52 -38.60 41.86 -25.27
N ASP A 53 -37.37 42.12 -25.77
CA ASP A 53 -36.50 43.28 -25.48
C ASP A 53 -37.13 44.60 -25.97
N PRO A 54 -36.61 45.80 -25.58
CA PRO A 54 -35.52 46.40 -26.36
C PRO A 54 -34.45 47.23 -25.60
N VAL A 55 -33.19 47.05 -26.06
CA VAL A 55 -32.21 48.09 -26.50
C VAL A 55 -31.70 49.15 -25.49
N GLN A 56 -30.36 49.22 -25.28
CA GLN A 56 -29.59 50.44 -25.61
C GLN A 56 -28.06 50.27 -25.76
N ALA A 57 -27.63 50.35 -27.03
CA ALA A 57 -26.47 51.04 -27.61
C ALA A 57 -25.06 51.07 -26.95
N ALA A 58 -24.08 50.61 -27.75
CA ALA A 58 -22.65 50.91 -27.65
C ALA A 58 -22.33 52.41 -27.88
N PRO A 59 -21.10 52.85 -27.58
CA PRO A 59 -20.19 53.06 -28.70
C PRO A 59 -18.73 52.61 -28.46
N GLN A 60 -18.12 52.20 -29.57
CA GLN A 60 -16.68 52.00 -29.77
C GLN A 60 -15.87 53.27 -29.45
N ARG A 61 -14.64 53.11 -28.95
CA ARG A 61 -13.51 53.98 -29.32
C ARG A 61 -12.13 53.38 -29.01
N SER A 62 -11.39 53.24 -30.11
CA SER A 62 -9.96 53.52 -30.30
C SER A 62 -8.89 52.73 -29.56
N ALA A 63 -8.13 52.01 -30.38
CA ALA A 63 -6.76 51.60 -30.16
C ALA A 63 -5.85 52.79 -29.82
N THR A 64 -4.95 52.62 -28.84
CA THR A 64 -3.59 53.16 -28.90
C THR A 64 -2.69 52.33 -27.98
N SER A 65 -1.63 51.78 -28.55
CA SER A 65 -0.51 51.14 -27.85
C SER A 65 0.43 52.23 -27.30
N PRO A 66 0.86 52.13 -26.03
CA PRO A 66 2.08 52.76 -25.59
C PRO A 66 3.23 51.75 -25.47
N ALA A 67 4.37 52.17 -26.01
CA ALA A 67 5.64 51.47 -26.06
C ALA A 67 6.20 51.09 -24.68
N ALA A 68 6.97 50.00 -24.68
CA ALA A 68 7.74 49.49 -23.56
C ALA A 68 8.81 50.49 -23.04
N PRO A 69 9.05 50.53 -21.72
CA PRO A 69 10.36 50.76 -21.17
C PRO A 69 11.07 49.41 -20.99
N ALA A 70 12.21 49.25 -21.65
CA ALA A 70 13.16 48.18 -21.35
C ALA A 70 13.76 48.43 -19.96
N THR A 71 13.26 47.72 -18.95
CA THR A 71 13.92 47.68 -17.64
C THR A 71 14.85 46.47 -17.61
N SER A 72 16.13 46.80 -17.71
CA SER A 72 17.33 46.02 -17.42
C SER A 72 17.13 44.68 -16.71
N ALA A 73 17.53 43.62 -17.40
CA ALA A 73 17.83 42.33 -16.81
C ALA A 73 18.95 42.48 -15.76
N SER A 74 18.56 42.66 -14.50
CA SER A 74 19.46 42.40 -13.38
C SER A 74 19.41 40.89 -13.13
N SER A 75 20.41 40.20 -13.68
CA SER A 75 20.73 38.81 -13.40
C SER A 75 21.13 38.69 -11.93
N ALA A 76 20.15 38.65 -11.03
CA ALA A 76 20.36 38.07 -9.71
C ALA A 76 20.64 36.59 -9.94
N ALA A 77 21.91 36.23 -9.84
CA ALA A 77 22.35 34.85 -9.76
C ALA A 77 21.56 34.20 -8.63
N ILE A 78 20.56 33.40 -9.00
CA ILE A 78 20.05 32.38 -8.11
C ILE A 78 21.22 31.42 -8.00
N ASP A 79 21.92 31.50 -6.88
CA ASP A 79 22.69 30.37 -6.37
C ASP A 79 21.74 29.18 -6.42
N ARG A 80 21.90 28.35 -7.46
CA ARG A 80 21.34 27.01 -7.46
C ARG A 80 22.14 26.27 -6.42
N GLU A 81 21.77 26.47 -5.15
CA GLU A 81 21.98 25.47 -4.14
C GLU A 81 21.39 24.20 -4.75
N THR A 82 22.31 23.32 -5.16
CA THR A 82 21.96 22.01 -5.69
C THR A 82 21.15 21.37 -4.58
N LEU A 83 19.83 21.30 -4.78
CA LEU A 83 18.93 20.65 -3.82
C LEU A 83 19.43 19.21 -3.73
N ALA A 84 20.22 18.94 -2.70
CA ALA A 84 20.77 17.61 -2.49
C ALA A 84 19.57 16.66 -2.45
N ALA A 85 19.62 15.59 -3.24
CA ALA A 85 18.59 14.58 -3.17
C ALA A 85 18.46 14.13 -1.71
N PRO A 86 17.24 14.07 -1.15
CA PRO A 86 17.05 13.73 0.25
C PRO A 86 17.73 12.39 0.57
N ALA A 87 18.50 12.37 1.66
CA ALA A 87 19.16 11.16 2.09
C ALA A 87 18.14 10.02 2.35
N PRO A 88 18.46 8.77 2.00
CA PRO A 88 17.55 7.65 2.23
C PRO A 88 17.36 7.41 3.74
N VAL A 89 16.11 7.51 4.21
CA VAL A 89 15.76 7.25 5.61
C VAL A 89 15.89 5.76 5.96
N THR A 90 16.52 5.46 7.09
CA THR A 90 16.52 4.12 7.70
C THR A 90 16.22 4.23 9.19
N ALA A 91 14.98 3.94 9.57
CA ALA A 91 14.52 4.05 10.94
C ALA A 91 13.32 3.16 11.22
N THR A 92 13.10 2.87 12.50
CA THR A 92 11.88 2.21 12.98
C THR A 92 11.31 3.00 14.13
N TRP A 93 10.03 3.31 14.07
CA TRP A 93 9.28 3.95 15.14
C TRP A 93 8.19 2.99 15.63
N ALA A 94 7.93 2.97 16.93
CA ALA A 94 6.84 2.19 17.49
C ALA A 94 6.26 2.86 18.73
N GLY A 95 4.96 2.67 18.95
CA GLY A 95 4.29 3.20 20.12
C GLY A 95 2.81 2.92 20.16
N HIS A 96 2.20 3.29 21.28
CA HIS A 96 0.76 3.14 21.48
C HIS A 96 -0.02 4.28 20.84
N LEU A 97 -1.24 3.94 20.42
CA LEU A 97 -2.30 4.85 20.04
C LEU A 97 -3.59 4.38 20.71
N LYS A 98 -4.60 5.23 20.80
CA LYS A 98 -5.88 4.85 21.40
C LYS A 98 -6.93 4.65 20.29
N PRO A 99 -7.34 3.41 19.98
CA PRO A 99 -6.88 2.11 20.48
C PRO A 99 -5.84 1.45 19.55
N GLY A 100 -4.76 0.91 20.12
CA GLY A 100 -3.83 0.02 19.41
C GLY A 100 -2.36 0.34 19.62
N THR A 101 -1.53 -0.34 18.84
CA THR A 101 -0.09 -0.16 18.76
C THR A 101 0.30 -0.08 17.30
N LEU A 102 1.18 0.86 16.97
CA LEU A 102 1.65 1.13 15.62
C LEU A 102 3.16 0.98 15.60
N ALA A 103 3.67 0.31 14.57
CA ALA A 103 5.07 0.37 14.19
C ALA A 103 5.20 0.80 12.73
N ILE A 104 6.23 1.59 12.44
CA ILE A 104 6.60 2.05 11.10
C ILE A 104 8.08 1.73 10.91
N ALA A 105 8.42 0.92 9.92
CA ALA A 105 9.79 0.62 9.54
C ALA A 105 10.06 1.20 8.15
N ALA A 106 11.00 2.13 8.07
CA ALA A 106 11.41 2.81 6.85
C ALA A 106 12.86 2.44 6.48
N LYS A 107 13.09 2.26 5.18
CA LYS A 107 14.39 1.95 4.58
C LYS A 107 14.38 2.38 3.12
N ASP A 108 15.40 3.10 2.68
CA ASP A 108 15.65 3.46 1.29
C ASP A 108 14.43 4.12 0.61
N GLY A 109 13.82 5.10 1.29
CA GLY A 109 12.66 5.84 0.77
C GLY A 109 11.32 5.10 0.85
N THR A 110 11.33 3.82 1.27
CA THR A 110 10.13 2.99 1.39
C THR A 110 9.81 2.71 2.86
N ALA A 111 8.54 2.64 3.21
CA ALA A 111 8.09 2.28 4.55
C ALA A 111 7.01 1.22 4.56
N ILE A 112 7.03 0.41 5.61
CA ILE A 112 5.94 -0.48 6.01
C ILE A 112 5.43 -0.01 7.37
N ALA A 113 4.12 0.06 7.52
CA ALA A 113 3.47 0.28 8.80
C ALA A 113 2.56 -0.88 9.15
N TYR A 114 2.49 -1.17 10.45
CA TYR A 114 1.63 -2.18 11.02
C TYR A 114 0.90 -1.63 12.22
N LEU A 115 -0.43 -1.63 12.14
CA LEU A 115 -1.33 -1.25 13.21
C LEU A 115 -2.05 -2.50 13.75
N CYS A 116 -1.93 -2.73 15.05
CA CYS A 116 -2.51 -3.89 15.72
C CYS A 116 -3.00 -3.55 17.13
N ASP A 117 -4.16 -4.10 17.53
CA ASP A 117 -4.69 -3.99 18.90
C ASP A 117 -4.49 -5.25 19.75
N GLY A 118 -3.85 -6.29 19.20
CA GLY A 118 -3.64 -7.60 19.83
C GLY A 118 -4.91 -8.42 20.01
N LYS A 119 -6.04 -7.98 19.43
CA LYS A 119 -7.35 -8.59 19.60
C LYS A 119 -8.03 -8.91 18.27
N ARG A 120 -8.32 -7.89 17.46
CA ARG A 120 -9.14 -8.00 16.24
C ARG A 120 -8.75 -7.02 15.14
N VAL A 121 -8.13 -5.89 15.47
CA VAL A 121 -7.75 -4.87 14.51
C VAL A 121 -6.35 -5.19 14.01
N GLU A 122 -6.24 -5.37 12.70
CA GLU A 122 -4.99 -5.60 11.99
C GLU A 122 -5.01 -4.79 10.69
N ALA A 123 -3.99 -3.95 10.47
CA ALA A 123 -3.78 -3.26 9.21
C ALA A 123 -2.29 -3.18 8.86
N TRP A 124 -1.96 -3.65 7.66
CA TRP A 124 -0.65 -3.51 7.05
C TRP A 124 -0.72 -2.45 5.97
N LEU A 125 0.23 -1.51 5.98
CA LEU A 125 0.35 -0.45 5.00
C LEU A 125 1.78 -0.42 4.45
N LYS A 126 1.91 0.00 3.19
CA LYS A 126 3.19 0.23 2.52
C LYS A 126 3.13 1.52 1.73
N GLY A 127 4.26 2.19 1.59
CA GLY A 127 4.37 3.40 0.80
C GLY A 127 5.71 4.09 0.98
N VAL A 128 5.69 5.41 0.89
CA VAL A 128 6.90 6.23 0.82
C VAL A 128 7.20 6.83 2.19
N ALA A 129 8.50 6.89 2.49
CA ALA A 129 9.07 7.69 3.56
C ALA A 129 10.23 8.51 2.99
N SER A 130 9.98 9.77 2.66
CA SER A 130 10.99 10.70 2.11
C SER A 130 10.69 12.11 2.59
N ASP A 131 11.71 12.97 2.61
CA ASP A 131 11.53 14.41 2.87
C ASP A 131 10.77 14.71 4.18
N GLY A 132 10.98 13.90 5.22
CA GLY A 132 10.29 14.03 6.50
C GLY A 132 8.79 13.68 6.44
N ARG A 133 8.30 13.08 5.35
CA ARG A 133 6.90 12.71 5.13
C ARG A 133 6.70 11.20 5.06
N LEU A 134 5.57 10.75 5.59
CA LEU A 134 5.04 9.39 5.46
C LEU A 134 3.74 9.43 4.65
N ALA A 135 3.66 8.62 3.61
CA ALA A 135 2.45 8.39 2.84
C ALA A 135 2.32 6.90 2.51
N LEU A 136 1.50 6.18 3.27
CA LEU A 136 1.34 4.74 3.14
C LEU A 136 -0.12 4.37 2.91
N THR A 137 -0.34 3.32 2.13
CA THR A 137 -1.66 2.76 1.85
C THR A 137 -1.67 1.27 2.15
N GLY A 138 -2.84 0.75 2.49
CA GLY A 138 -3.04 -0.66 2.80
C GLY A 138 -4.40 -1.15 2.31
N LYS A 139 -4.67 -2.42 2.61
CA LYS A 139 -5.97 -3.05 2.30
C LYS A 139 -7.10 -2.38 3.10
N LYS A 140 -8.35 -2.59 2.66
CA LYS A 140 -9.55 -2.06 3.34
C LYS A 140 -9.49 -0.55 3.58
N GLU A 141 -9.01 0.17 2.56
CA GLU A 141 -8.85 1.63 2.58
C GLU A 141 -7.97 2.15 3.73
N ALA A 142 -7.06 1.32 4.23
CA ALA A 142 -6.13 1.76 5.25
C ALA A 142 -5.18 2.82 4.66
N ARG A 143 -5.01 3.94 5.35
CA ARG A 143 -4.13 5.04 4.95
C ARG A 143 -3.36 5.56 6.15
N LEU A 144 -2.12 5.92 5.97
CA LEU A 144 -1.32 6.61 6.97
C LEU A 144 -0.64 7.80 6.32
N ASP A 145 -0.94 8.97 6.84
CA ASP A 145 -0.37 10.25 6.44
C ASP A 145 0.32 10.84 7.66
N GLY A 146 1.58 11.24 7.52
CA GLY A 146 2.31 11.76 8.66
C GLY A 146 3.64 12.38 8.29
N THR A 147 4.38 12.73 9.33
CA THR A 147 5.74 13.24 9.23
C THR A 147 6.65 12.47 10.17
N TYR A 148 7.94 12.50 9.87
CA TYR A 148 8.98 11.99 10.74
C TYR A 148 10.11 13.01 10.87
N ASP A 149 10.75 12.98 12.03
CA ASP A 149 11.91 13.78 12.37
C ASP A 149 13.00 12.80 12.84
N GLU A 150 14.10 12.74 12.09
CA GLU A 150 15.20 11.81 12.37
C GLU A 150 16.01 12.21 13.59
N ASP A 151 16.16 13.52 13.82
CA ASP A 151 16.94 14.10 14.92
C ASP A 151 16.18 13.96 16.25
N ALA A 152 14.90 14.33 16.26
CA ALA A 152 14.02 14.15 17.41
C ALA A 152 13.62 12.68 17.62
N GLY A 153 13.83 11.82 16.61
CA GLY A 153 13.46 10.41 16.65
C GLY A 153 11.95 10.22 16.86
N LYS A 154 11.11 11.03 16.21
CA LYS A 154 9.65 11.01 16.35
C LYS A 154 8.97 10.85 15.00
N ALA A 155 7.83 10.19 15.00
CA ALA A 155 6.91 10.17 13.87
C ALA A 155 5.49 10.47 14.37
N SER A 156 4.76 11.31 13.67
CA SER A 156 3.40 11.70 14.03
C SER A 156 2.52 11.87 12.80
N GLY A 157 1.21 11.81 13.00
CA GLY A 157 0.26 11.92 11.89
C GLY A 157 -1.08 11.28 12.20
N THR A 158 -1.74 10.83 11.15
CA THR A 158 -3.01 10.10 11.20
C THR A 158 -2.90 8.75 10.54
N VAL A 159 -3.58 7.76 11.12
CA VAL A 159 -3.80 6.46 10.52
C VAL A 159 -5.30 6.21 10.46
N ARG A 160 -5.78 5.81 9.29
CA ARG A 160 -7.16 5.45 8.99
C ARG A 160 -7.24 3.97 8.65
N VAL A 161 -8.24 3.28 9.17
CA VAL A 161 -8.59 1.90 8.80
C VAL A 161 -10.11 1.83 8.67
N GLY A 162 -10.61 1.60 7.45
CA GLY A 162 -12.03 1.75 7.13
C GLY A 162 -12.51 3.17 7.43
N GLU A 163 -13.56 3.31 8.24
CA GLU A 163 -14.14 4.61 8.63
C GLU A 163 -13.47 5.24 9.86
N ARG A 164 -12.57 4.52 10.52
CA ARG A 164 -11.97 4.96 11.79
C ARG A 164 -10.63 5.63 11.53
N THR A 165 -10.42 6.78 12.14
CA THR A 165 -9.17 7.55 12.03
C THR A 165 -8.62 7.86 13.42
N TRP A 166 -7.32 7.72 13.59
CA TRP A 166 -6.62 8.01 14.84
C TRP A 166 -5.39 8.85 14.59
N LYS A 167 -5.11 9.77 15.51
CA LYS A 167 -3.82 10.45 15.56
C LYS A 167 -2.79 9.54 16.24
N PHE A 168 -1.56 9.59 15.77
CA PHE A 168 -0.43 8.92 16.41
C PHE A 168 0.73 9.89 16.64
N SER A 169 1.49 9.59 17.68
CA SER A 169 2.80 10.19 17.95
C SER A 169 3.63 9.11 18.61
N ILE A 170 4.62 8.61 17.89
CA ILE A 170 5.43 7.44 18.27
C ILE A 170 6.92 7.79 18.18
N THR A 171 7.75 7.03 18.87
CA THR A 171 9.19 7.31 18.99
C THR A 171 10.02 6.24 18.32
N LYS A 172 11.23 6.62 17.92
CA LYS A 172 12.23 5.74 17.32
C LYS A 172 12.60 4.64 18.32
N VAL A 173 12.63 3.41 17.84
CA VAL A 173 13.04 2.23 18.61
C VAL A 173 14.34 1.68 18.04
N LYS A 174 15.14 1.08 18.92
CA LYS A 174 16.36 0.36 18.56
C LYS A 174 16.11 -1.13 18.74
N LYS A 175 16.88 -1.96 18.03
CA LYS A 175 16.84 -3.42 18.20
C LYS A 175 16.98 -3.79 19.69
N PRO A 176 16.20 -4.77 20.19
CA PRO A 176 15.27 -5.61 19.44
C PRO A 176 13.85 -5.01 19.30
N GLY A 177 13.63 -3.76 19.68
CA GLY A 177 12.38 -3.05 19.38
C GLY A 177 12.21 -2.82 17.88
N GLY A 178 10.98 -3.01 17.38
CA GLY A 178 10.67 -2.82 15.97
C GLY A 178 9.47 -3.61 15.47
N LEU A 179 9.38 -3.73 14.16
CA LEU A 179 8.33 -4.48 13.46
C LEU A 179 8.89 -5.80 12.94
N TYR A 180 8.17 -6.89 13.20
CA TYR A 180 8.53 -8.23 12.77
C TYR A 180 7.36 -8.86 12.01
N ARG A 181 7.69 -9.64 10.98
CA ARG A 181 6.70 -10.29 10.13
C ARG A 181 7.10 -11.73 9.81
N ALA A 182 6.11 -12.62 9.85
CA ALA A 182 6.21 -13.98 9.34
C ALA A 182 5.23 -14.15 8.18
N ALA A 183 5.66 -14.83 7.11
CA ALA A 183 4.80 -15.29 6.05
C ALA A 183 5.30 -16.65 5.58
N ALA A 184 4.49 -17.70 5.75
CA ALA A 184 4.88 -19.08 5.47
C ALA A 184 3.71 -19.91 4.96
N ASN A 185 4.00 -20.98 4.23
CA ASN A 185 3.06 -22.04 3.95
C ASN A 185 3.55 -23.31 4.65
N VAL A 186 2.79 -23.82 5.62
CA VAL A 186 3.17 -25.00 6.40
C VAL A 186 2.07 -26.04 6.26
N ARG A 187 2.39 -27.20 5.67
CA ARG A 187 1.44 -28.30 5.46
C ARG A 187 0.15 -27.85 4.75
N GLY A 188 0.27 -26.98 3.75
CA GLY A 188 -0.86 -26.42 2.99
C GLY A 188 -1.61 -25.27 3.67
N ALA A 189 -1.28 -24.93 4.93
CA ALA A 189 -1.85 -23.77 5.60
C ALA A 189 -1.02 -22.51 5.33
N LYS A 190 -1.68 -21.44 4.85
CA LYS A 190 -1.08 -20.12 4.67
C LYS A 190 -1.09 -19.36 5.98
N ILE A 191 0.09 -18.98 6.46
CA ILE A 191 0.29 -18.29 7.73
C ILE A 191 0.89 -16.91 7.48
N VAL A 192 0.29 -15.89 8.08
CA VAL A 192 0.84 -14.53 8.10
C VAL A 192 0.75 -13.99 9.52
N GLY A 193 1.85 -13.52 10.09
CA GLY A 193 1.89 -12.95 11.45
C GLY A 193 2.67 -11.65 11.50
N GLY A 194 2.25 -10.75 12.39
CA GLY A 194 2.92 -9.50 12.69
C GLY A 194 3.10 -9.28 14.18
N TRP A 195 4.29 -8.80 14.58
CA TRP A 195 4.61 -8.44 15.95
C TRP A 195 5.21 -7.03 15.97
N ILE A 196 4.73 -6.23 16.90
CA ILE A 196 5.32 -4.94 17.28
C ILE A 196 6.00 -5.14 18.61
N VAL A 197 7.30 -4.87 18.64
CA VAL A 197 8.12 -4.89 19.85
C VAL A 197 8.40 -3.44 20.24
N LEU A 198 7.90 -3.04 21.40
CA LEU A 198 8.07 -1.70 21.95
C LEU A 198 9.42 -1.54 22.65
N ARG A 199 9.75 -0.30 23.01
CA ARG A 199 11.03 0.05 23.64
C ARG A 199 11.25 -0.64 24.99
N ASP A 200 10.17 -0.93 25.71
CA ASP A 200 10.16 -1.64 26.99
C ASP A 200 10.15 -3.18 26.83
N GLY A 201 10.17 -3.68 25.60
CA GLY A 201 10.06 -5.10 25.29
C GLY A 201 8.63 -5.63 25.22
N THR A 202 7.61 -4.80 25.48
CA THR A 202 6.20 -5.19 25.32
C THR A 202 5.94 -5.59 23.87
N GLN A 203 5.26 -6.73 23.69
CA GLN A 203 4.93 -7.23 22.36
C GLN A 203 3.43 -7.24 22.11
N VAL A 204 3.03 -6.78 20.94
CA VAL A 204 1.65 -6.86 20.46
C VAL A 204 1.65 -7.46 19.07
N GLY A 205 0.84 -8.50 18.86
CA GLY A 205 0.80 -9.19 17.58
C GLY A 205 -0.54 -9.85 17.30
N LEU A 206 -0.77 -10.06 16.01
CA LEU A 206 -1.89 -10.82 15.46
C LEU A 206 -1.36 -11.65 14.29
N ALA A 207 -2.06 -12.72 13.99
CA ALA A 207 -1.73 -13.59 12.88
C ALA A 207 -3.00 -14.12 12.20
N THR A 208 -2.85 -14.65 11.00
CA THR A 208 -3.88 -15.39 10.30
C THR A 208 -3.37 -16.76 9.88
N VAL A 209 -4.23 -17.76 10.01
CA VAL A 209 -4.04 -19.11 9.47
C VAL A 209 -5.18 -19.37 8.49
N ASN A 210 -4.87 -19.51 7.20
CA ASN A 210 -5.86 -19.60 6.12
C ASN A 210 -6.89 -18.46 6.15
N GLY A 211 -6.45 -17.26 6.54
CA GLY A 211 -7.31 -16.07 6.66
C GLY A 211 -8.08 -15.96 8.00
N THR A 212 -8.07 -17.00 8.83
CA THR A 212 -8.69 -16.97 10.16
C THR A 212 -7.76 -16.30 11.17
N LEU A 213 -8.25 -15.26 11.85
CA LEU A 213 -7.48 -14.51 12.85
C LEU A 213 -7.12 -15.39 14.05
N LYS A 214 -5.87 -15.28 14.50
CA LYS A 214 -5.28 -15.96 15.65
C LYS A 214 -4.42 -14.99 16.46
N ARG A 215 -4.26 -15.28 17.74
CA ARG A 215 -3.24 -14.62 18.57
C ARG A 215 -1.96 -15.45 18.52
N PRO A 216 -0.84 -14.90 18.04
CA PRO A 216 0.45 -15.57 18.14
C PRO A 216 0.95 -15.58 19.58
N SER A 217 1.89 -16.47 19.89
CA SER A 217 2.75 -16.30 21.07
C SER A 217 3.58 -15.02 20.95
N ALA A 218 4.20 -14.62 22.07
CA ALA A 218 5.31 -13.67 22.00
C ALA A 218 6.41 -14.22 21.05
N LEU A 219 7.06 -13.32 20.33
CA LEU A 219 8.23 -13.60 19.51
C LEU A 219 9.44 -13.74 20.43
N ASP A 220 10.13 -14.87 20.33
CA ASP A 220 11.48 -14.99 20.86
C ASP A 220 12.42 -14.14 20.01
N LEU A 221 12.93 -13.06 20.57
CA LEU A 221 13.78 -12.08 19.88
C LEU A 221 15.21 -12.58 19.66
N THR A 222 15.59 -13.69 20.30
CA THR A 222 16.89 -14.34 20.11
C THR A 222 16.85 -15.26 18.89
N THR A 223 15.80 -16.08 18.78
CA THR A 223 15.67 -17.08 17.71
C THR A 223 14.83 -16.58 16.53
N GLY A 224 14.08 -15.50 16.71
CA GLY A 224 13.09 -15.01 15.73
C GLY A 224 11.89 -15.95 15.60
N THR A 225 11.61 -16.81 16.58
CA THR A 225 10.54 -17.82 16.48
C THR A 225 9.33 -17.48 17.34
N ALA A 226 8.15 -17.87 16.85
CA ALA A 226 6.89 -17.78 17.56
C ALA A 226 5.98 -18.95 17.15
N THR A 227 4.90 -19.16 17.90
CA THR A 227 3.91 -20.19 17.61
C THR A 227 2.56 -19.55 17.26
N ILE A 228 1.93 -20.04 16.19
CA ILE A 228 0.56 -19.66 15.78
C ILE A 228 -0.23 -20.96 15.67
N ASP A 229 -1.23 -21.15 16.54
CA ASP A 229 -2.10 -22.34 16.52
C ASP A 229 -1.31 -23.67 16.63
N GLY A 230 -0.26 -23.68 17.45
CA GLY A 230 0.65 -24.83 17.60
C GLY A 230 1.70 -24.98 16.49
N ILE A 231 1.66 -24.16 15.43
CA ILE A 231 2.63 -24.18 14.34
C ILE A 231 3.75 -23.18 14.64
N GLN A 232 4.99 -23.65 14.70
CA GLN A 232 6.16 -22.78 14.82
C GLN A 232 6.38 -22.03 13.50
N VAL A 233 6.63 -20.73 13.62
CA VAL A 233 7.00 -19.84 12.51
C VAL A 233 8.25 -19.05 12.87
N THR A 234 8.99 -18.64 11.84
CA THR A 234 10.09 -17.69 11.97
C THR A 234 9.62 -16.33 11.45
N ALA A 235 9.73 -15.30 12.29
CA ALA A 235 9.50 -13.92 11.91
C ALA A 235 10.84 -13.21 11.69
N ALA A 236 10.91 -12.41 10.64
CA ALA A 236 12.05 -11.54 10.37
C ALA A 236 11.69 -10.08 10.69
N PRO A 237 12.68 -9.22 11.02
CA PRO A 237 12.46 -7.78 11.01
C PRO A 237 11.87 -7.35 9.66
N ALA A 238 10.78 -6.60 9.69
CA ALA A 238 10.22 -5.98 8.50
C ALA A 238 10.92 -4.65 8.26
N ASP A 239 11.15 -4.32 7.00
CA ASP A 239 11.65 -3.02 6.56
C ASP A 239 10.92 -2.60 5.28
N GLY A 240 11.15 -1.38 4.79
CA GLY A 240 10.53 -0.88 3.55
C GLY A 240 10.70 -1.82 2.34
N SER A 241 11.71 -2.69 2.35
CA SER A 241 12.06 -3.55 1.22
C SER A 241 11.36 -4.93 1.22
N ARG A 242 10.74 -5.39 2.33
CA ARG A 242 10.26 -6.78 2.48
C ARG A 242 8.92 -6.94 3.19
#